data_AF-A0A3B1C0W7-F1
#
_entry.id   AF-A0A3B1C0W7-F1
#
_cell.length_a   1.000
_cell.length_b   1.000
_cell.length_c   1.000
_cell.angle_alpha   90.00
_cell.angle_beta   90.00
_cell.angle_gamma   90.00
#
_symmetry.space_group_name_H-M   'P 1'
#
loop_
_entity.id
_entity.type
_entity.pdbx_description
1 polymer ?
#
loop_
_entity_poly.entity_id
_entity_poly.type
_entity_poly.pdbx_seq_one_letter_code
_entity_poly.pdbx_strand_id
1 'polypeptide(L)'
;MGWIGLNAFQARGTALMIALFSASMGSFVYHQGGSIDWLSVALIALPSMILTPIMASYTEHFSNRILKHIFGIVLIVGALALFLKDESTTSALVPSDWSIIYLLAVGVIEGLVAGSVGVSGGPVLAPLLVLGLGMSQQLAQGCSLAARIPAVITGLAENIRHGHVCWWYVPGFAIGGLPGAWVGGKLALMLPEQNLRLLFAILLAALGFHYLFYKNK
;
A
#
# COMPACT_ATOMS: atom_id res chain seq x y z
N MET A 1 20.40 -2.24 13.75
CA MET A 1 20.25 -3.56 13.08
C MET A 1 18.90 -4.17 13.47
N GLY A 2 18.16 -4.76 12.53
CA GLY A 2 16.88 -5.42 12.83
C GLY A 2 17.07 -6.73 13.61
N TRP A 3 16.02 -7.20 14.29
CA TRP A 3 16.03 -8.35 15.22
C TRP A 3 16.49 -9.69 14.60
N ILE A 4 16.62 -9.75 13.28
CA ILE A 4 16.91 -10.96 12.50
C ILE A 4 18.32 -10.90 11.86
N GLY A 5 19.11 -9.86 12.16
CA GLY A 5 20.47 -9.69 11.63
C GLY A 5 20.55 -9.28 10.15
N LEU A 6 19.42 -9.01 9.51
CA LEU A 6 19.37 -8.50 8.13
C LEU A 6 19.94 -7.10 8.02
N ASN A 7 20.73 -6.84 6.97
CA ASN A 7 21.13 -5.48 6.61
C ASN A 7 19.92 -4.71 6.03
N ALA A 8 20.02 -3.38 5.92
CA ALA A 8 18.90 -2.54 5.46
C ALA A 8 18.45 -2.86 4.03
N PHE A 9 19.36 -3.21 3.13
CA PHE A 9 19.07 -3.56 1.75
C PHE A 9 18.35 -4.91 1.65
N GLN A 10 18.86 -5.91 2.37
CA GLN A 10 18.29 -7.24 2.50
C GLN A 10 16.89 -7.23 3.09
N ALA A 11 16.67 -6.39 4.10
CA ALA A 11 15.35 -6.19 4.69
C ALA A 11 14.36 -5.60 3.68
N ARG A 12 14.77 -4.58 2.89
CA ARG A 12 13.94 -3.97 1.84
C ARG A 12 13.57 -4.97 0.75
N GLY A 13 14.56 -5.68 0.18
CA GLY A 13 14.32 -6.66 -0.88
C GLY A 13 13.44 -7.83 -0.42
N THR A 14 13.70 -8.37 0.78
CA THR A 14 12.89 -9.45 1.36
C THR A 14 11.46 -8.98 1.66
N ALA A 15 11.26 -7.74 2.13
CA ALA A 15 9.94 -7.18 2.38
C ALA A 15 9.09 -7.04 1.10
N LEU A 16 9.70 -6.67 -0.03
CA LEU A 16 9.00 -6.62 -1.32
C LEU A 16 8.50 -8.00 -1.77
N MET A 17 9.28 -9.06 -1.55
CA MET A 17 8.85 -10.43 -1.82
C MET A 17 7.64 -10.82 -0.97
N ILE A 18 7.66 -10.51 0.33
CA ILE A 18 6.54 -10.80 1.25
C ILE A 18 5.30 -9.98 0.85
N ALA A 19 5.50 -8.73 0.46
CA ALA A 19 4.44 -7.85 -0.02
C ALA A 19 3.81 -8.40 -1.30
N LEU A 20 4.60 -8.97 -2.22
CA LEU A 20 4.07 -9.60 -3.44
C LEU A 20 3.11 -10.75 -3.09
N PHE A 21 3.53 -11.65 -2.20
CA PHE A 21 2.69 -12.77 -1.77
C PHE A 21 1.40 -12.29 -1.08
N SER A 22 1.52 -11.35 -0.15
CA SER A 22 0.39 -10.84 0.62
C SER A 22 -0.57 -10.04 -0.26
N ALA A 23 -0.06 -9.22 -1.19
CA ALA A 23 -0.87 -8.46 -2.13
C ALA A 23 -1.56 -9.37 -3.15
N SER A 24 -0.89 -10.42 -3.62
CA SER A 24 -1.49 -11.42 -4.53
C SER A 24 -2.62 -12.17 -3.84
N MET A 25 -2.41 -12.65 -2.61
CA MET A 25 -3.45 -13.33 -1.84
C MET A 25 -4.61 -12.40 -1.48
N GLY A 26 -4.32 -11.19 -1.00
CA GLY A 26 -5.33 -10.18 -0.70
C GLY A 26 -6.14 -9.82 -1.94
N SER A 27 -5.49 -9.49 -3.05
CA SER A 27 -6.13 -9.21 -4.34
C SER A 27 -7.00 -10.37 -4.81
N PHE A 28 -6.55 -11.61 -4.63
CA PHE A 28 -7.34 -12.79 -4.98
C PHE A 28 -8.63 -12.91 -4.13
N VAL A 29 -8.56 -12.61 -2.83
CA VAL A 29 -9.73 -12.61 -1.94
C VAL A 29 -10.71 -11.50 -2.30
N TYR A 30 -10.23 -10.27 -2.53
CA TYR A 30 -11.09 -9.14 -2.94
C TYR A 30 -11.67 -9.32 -4.34
N HIS A 31 -10.94 -9.98 -5.26
CA HIS A 31 -11.47 -10.35 -6.56
C HIS A 31 -12.65 -11.31 -6.44
N GLN A 32 -12.53 -12.34 -5.59
CA GLN A 32 -13.64 -13.26 -5.30
C GLN A 32 -14.85 -12.56 -4.65
N GLY A 33 -14.61 -11.46 -3.92
CA GLY A 33 -15.66 -10.61 -3.37
C GLY A 33 -16.28 -9.62 -4.38
N GLY A 34 -15.82 -9.59 -5.64
CA GLY A 34 -16.28 -8.62 -6.64
C GLY A 34 -15.84 -7.18 -6.36
N SER A 35 -14.87 -6.96 -5.47
CA SER A 35 -14.47 -5.65 -4.96
C SER A 35 -13.21 -5.12 -5.65
N ILE A 36 -13.06 -5.34 -6.96
CA ILE A 36 -11.93 -4.83 -7.75
C ILE A 36 -12.45 -4.26 -9.06
N ASP A 37 -12.19 -2.97 -9.27
CA ASP A 37 -12.31 -2.33 -10.56
C ASP A 37 -10.96 -2.38 -11.31
N TRP A 38 -10.85 -3.27 -12.29
CA TRP A 38 -9.61 -3.49 -13.03
C TRP A 38 -9.16 -2.29 -13.85
N LEU A 39 -10.09 -1.41 -14.25
CA LEU A 39 -9.74 -0.18 -14.98
C LEU A 39 -8.98 0.78 -14.06
N SER A 40 -9.51 1.05 -12.86
CA SER A 40 -8.82 1.84 -11.84
C SER A 40 -7.46 1.24 -11.49
N VAL A 41 -7.39 -0.09 -11.33
CA VAL A 41 -6.14 -0.80 -11.07
C VAL A 41 -5.12 -0.56 -12.18
N ALA A 42 -5.50 -0.71 -13.44
CA ALA A 42 -4.60 -0.51 -14.57
C ALA A 42 -4.11 0.95 -14.66
N LEU A 43 -5.00 1.92 -14.49
CA LEU A 43 -4.67 3.35 -14.55
C LEU A 43 -3.73 3.79 -13.42
N ILE A 44 -3.84 3.19 -12.23
CA ILE A 44 -2.91 3.44 -11.13
C ILE A 44 -1.57 2.72 -11.36
N ALA A 45 -1.61 1.46 -11.80
CA ALA A 45 -0.42 0.64 -11.96
C ALA A 45 0.54 1.13 -13.05
N LEU A 46 0.02 1.63 -14.18
CA LEU A 46 0.85 2.08 -15.31
C LEU A 46 1.90 3.14 -14.93
N PRO A 47 1.52 4.30 -14.35
CA PRO A 47 2.50 5.30 -13.92
C PRO A 47 3.36 4.78 -12.76
N SER A 48 2.81 3.99 -11.84
CA SER A 48 3.54 3.54 -10.67
C SER A 48 4.62 2.51 -11.00
N MET A 49 4.37 1.60 -11.96
CA MET A 49 5.36 0.66 -12.48
C MET A 49 6.62 1.35 -13.00
N ILE A 50 6.44 2.51 -13.65
CA ILE A 50 7.53 3.29 -14.24
C ILE A 50 8.25 4.09 -13.16
N LEU A 51 7.51 4.76 -12.28
CA LEU A 51 8.07 5.67 -11.29
C LEU A 51 8.71 4.95 -10.09
N THR A 52 8.20 3.78 -9.70
CA THR A 52 8.73 3.03 -8.55
C THR A 52 10.22 2.72 -8.66
N PRO A 53 10.74 2.10 -9.74
CA PRO A 53 12.17 1.82 -9.85
C PRO A 53 13.01 3.11 -9.96
N ILE A 54 12.49 4.15 -10.62
CA ILE A 54 13.17 5.46 -10.73
C ILE A 54 13.32 6.11 -9.35
N MET A 55 12.24 6.12 -8.57
CA MET A 55 12.28 6.70 -7.23
C MET A 55 13.11 5.84 -6.27
N ALA A 56 13.07 4.51 -6.41
CA ALA A 56 13.86 3.59 -5.60
C ALA A 56 15.37 3.83 -5.76
N SER A 57 15.86 4.11 -6.97
CA SER A 57 17.27 4.46 -7.19
C SER A 57 17.61 5.86 -6.67
N TYR A 58 16.69 6.82 -6.75
CA TYR A 58 16.89 8.18 -6.21
C TYR A 58 16.85 8.26 -4.68
N THR A 59 16.23 7.30 -4.02
CA THR A 59 15.99 7.27 -2.57
C THR A 59 17.28 7.31 -1.75
N GLU A 60 18.41 6.89 -2.31
CA GLU A 60 19.72 6.92 -1.64
C GLU A 60 20.16 8.33 -1.22
N HIS A 61 19.60 9.38 -1.85
CA HIS A 61 19.87 10.78 -1.52
C HIS A 61 19.02 11.33 -0.38
N PHE A 62 17.94 10.64 0.00
CA PHE A 62 17.02 11.11 1.03
C PHE A 62 17.34 10.54 2.41
N SER A 63 17.34 11.41 3.42
CA SER A 63 17.46 10.95 4.81
C SER A 63 16.28 10.06 5.18
N ASN A 64 16.56 8.84 5.63
CA ASN A 64 15.57 7.90 6.17
C ASN A 64 14.65 8.54 7.24
N ARG A 65 15.12 9.59 7.94
CA ARG A 65 14.30 10.33 8.93
C ARG A 65 13.18 11.11 8.27
N ILE A 66 13.50 11.88 7.22
CA ILE A 66 12.55 12.75 6.52
C ILE A 66 11.46 11.89 5.90
N LEU A 67 11.85 10.80 5.25
CA LEU A 67 10.94 9.90 4.58
C LEU A 67 9.92 9.25 5.52
N LYS A 68 10.38 8.79 6.69
CA LYS A 68 9.50 8.27 7.74
C LYS A 68 8.51 9.32 8.24
N HIS A 69 8.96 10.57 8.41
CA HIS A 69 8.08 11.66 8.85
C HIS A 69 7.01 12.00 7.81
N ILE A 70 7.40 12.15 6.54
CA ILE A 70 6.45 12.39 5.45
C ILE A 70 5.41 11.28 5.39
N PHE A 71 5.87 10.01 5.38
CA PHE A 71 4.97 8.87 5.35
C PHE A 71 4.04 8.84 6.56
N GLY A 72 4.58 9.07 7.77
CA GLY A 72 3.81 9.14 9.00
C GLY A 72 2.72 10.22 8.95
N ILE A 73 3.05 11.43 8.49
CA ILE A 73 2.07 12.52 8.29
C ILE A 73 0.98 12.09 7.31
N VAL A 74 1.35 11.53 6.15
CA VAL A 74 0.38 11.08 5.14
C VAL A 74 -0.57 10.03 5.71
N LEU A 75 -0.07 9.08 6.51
CA LEU A 75 -0.91 8.08 7.16
C LEU A 75 -1.86 8.68 8.20
N ILE A 76 -1.40 9.64 9.02
CA ILE A 76 -2.26 10.34 9.99
C ILE A 76 -3.34 11.16 9.27
N VAL A 77 -2.98 11.88 8.20
CA VAL A 77 -3.95 12.64 7.40
C VAL A 77 -4.96 11.70 6.75
N GLY A 78 -4.53 10.57 6.17
CA GLY A 78 -5.42 9.56 5.61
C GLY A 78 -6.34 8.94 6.66
N ALA A 79 -5.83 8.66 7.86
CA ALA A 79 -6.62 8.16 8.99
C ALA A 79 -7.70 9.17 9.41
N LEU A 80 -7.31 10.42 9.62
CA LEU A 80 -8.22 11.50 10.00
C LEU A 80 -9.29 11.71 8.92
N ALA A 81 -8.89 11.74 7.65
CA ALA A 81 -9.81 11.94 6.54
C ALA A 81 -10.82 10.78 6.40
N LEU A 82 -10.40 9.53 6.62
CA LEU A 82 -11.32 8.38 6.65
C LEU A 82 -12.24 8.40 7.87
N PHE A 83 -11.76 8.88 9.01
CA PHE A 83 -12.54 9.00 10.24
C PHE A 83 -13.62 10.09 10.14
N LEU A 84 -13.29 11.21 9.49
CA LEU A 84 -14.20 12.34 9.30
C LEU A 84 -15.21 12.13 8.16
N LYS A 85 -15.03 11.11 7.31
CA LYS A 85 -15.94 10.85 6.19
C LYS A 85 -17.26 10.27 6.69
N ASP A 86 -18.34 11.05 6.54
CA ASP A 86 -19.70 10.63 6.82
C ASP A 86 -20.27 9.75 5.68
N GLU A 87 -20.98 8.67 6.05
CA GLU A 87 -21.55 7.69 5.11
C GLU A 87 -22.71 8.22 4.29
N SER A 88 -23.36 9.27 4.80
CA SER A 88 -24.49 9.93 4.15
C SER A 88 -24.10 10.65 2.85
N THR A 89 -22.82 10.99 2.69
CA THR A 89 -22.26 11.64 1.51
C THR A 89 -21.53 10.63 0.60
N THR A 90 -22.27 10.09 -0.37
CA THR A 90 -21.73 9.36 -1.55
C THR A 90 -20.96 10.25 -2.53
N SER A 91 -20.76 11.52 -2.20
CA SER A 91 -20.13 12.48 -3.09
C SER A 91 -18.62 12.22 -3.21
N ALA A 92 -18.19 11.70 -4.36
CA ALA A 92 -16.81 11.74 -4.77
C ALA A 92 -16.30 13.20 -4.76
N LEU A 93 -15.11 13.43 -4.21
CA LEU A 93 -14.46 14.76 -4.27
C LEU A 93 -14.13 15.16 -5.71
N VAL A 94 -13.93 14.17 -6.59
CA VAL A 94 -13.52 14.37 -7.98
C VAL A 94 -14.73 14.18 -8.91
N PRO A 95 -15.02 15.14 -9.80
CA PRO A 95 -16.03 14.98 -10.84
C PRO A 95 -15.72 13.79 -11.75
N SER A 96 -16.76 13.11 -12.25
CA SER A 96 -16.61 11.91 -13.09
C SER A 96 -15.67 12.10 -14.29
N ASP A 97 -15.68 13.29 -14.89
CA ASP A 97 -14.85 13.62 -16.07
C ASP A 97 -13.34 13.66 -15.76
N TRP A 98 -12.97 13.85 -14.50
CA TRP A 98 -11.58 13.95 -14.04
C TRP A 98 -11.07 12.64 -13.42
N SER A 99 -11.91 11.61 -13.35
CA SER A 99 -11.59 10.32 -12.70
C SER A 99 -10.32 9.67 -13.25
N ILE A 100 -10.13 9.65 -14.58
CA ILE A 100 -8.96 9.05 -15.23
C ILE A 100 -7.68 9.83 -14.86
N ILE A 101 -7.73 11.17 -14.95
CA ILE A 101 -6.60 12.03 -14.60
C ILE A 101 -6.25 11.85 -13.12
N TYR A 102 -7.26 11.76 -12.26
CA TYR A 102 -7.08 11.51 -10.84
C TYR A 102 -6.44 10.15 -10.57
N LEU A 103 -6.90 9.07 -11.21
CA LEU A 103 -6.32 7.73 -11.07
C LEU A 103 -4.85 7.68 -11.52
N LEU A 104 -4.52 8.35 -12.63
CA LEU A 104 -3.14 8.49 -13.08
C LEU A 104 -2.29 9.26 -12.05
N ALA A 105 -2.82 10.36 -11.50
CA ALA A 105 -2.14 11.14 -10.46
C ALA A 105 -1.95 10.33 -9.16
N VAL A 106 -2.95 9.54 -8.75
CA VAL A 106 -2.84 8.60 -7.62
C VAL A 106 -1.76 7.56 -7.89
N GLY A 107 -1.66 7.03 -9.10
CA GLY A 107 -0.58 6.11 -9.49
C GLY A 107 0.81 6.76 -9.49
N VAL A 108 0.91 8.04 -9.87
CA VAL A 108 2.16 8.80 -9.72
C VAL A 108 2.54 8.92 -8.25
N ILE A 109 1.61 9.32 -7.39
CA ILE A 109 1.84 9.42 -5.94
C ILE A 109 2.22 8.05 -5.37
N GLU A 110 1.54 6.98 -5.78
CA GLU A 110 1.83 5.61 -5.36
C GLU A 110 3.26 5.22 -5.71
N GLY A 111 3.66 5.41 -6.97
CA GLY A 111 5.01 5.04 -7.43
C GLY A 111 6.11 5.81 -6.70
N LEU A 112 5.88 7.10 -6.43
CA LEU A 112 6.82 7.91 -5.64
C LEU A 112 6.91 7.43 -4.18
N VAL A 113 5.77 7.13 -3.55
CA VAL A 113 5.75 6.66 -2.16
C VAL A 113 6.33 5.24 -2.05
N ALA A 114 5.93 4.33 -2.92
CA ALA A 114 6.40 2.95 -2.94
C ALA A 114 7.90 2.86 -3.24
N GLY A 115 8.37 3.62 -4.23
CA GLY A 115 9.80 3.69 -4.56
C GLY A 115 10.63 4.33 -3.45
N SER A 116 10.10 5.37 -2.79
CA SER A 116 10.83 6.04 -1.71
C SER A 116 10.96 5.20 -0.44
N VAL A 117 9.84 4.77 0.15
CA VAL A 117 9.87 4.11 1.47
C VAL A 117 10.50 2.72 1.39
N GLY A 118 10.53 2.09 0.20
CA GLY A 118 10.90 0.68 0.05
C GLY A 118 9.98 -0.27 0.83
N VAL A 119 8.92 0.29 1.43
CA VAL A 119 7.80 -0.36 2.07
C VAL A 119 6.64 -0.05 1.14
N SER A 120 6.04 -1.10 0.62
CA SER A 120 4.92 -1.05 -0.32
C SER A 120 3.91 0.05 0.08
N GLY A 121 3.76 1.11 -0.70
CA GLY A 121 3.00 2.35 -0.42
C GLY A 121 1.48 2.18 -0.23
N GLY A 122 1.04 0.94 -0.05
CA GLY A 122 -0.33 0.46 -0.05
C GLY A 122 -1.34 1.14 0.85
N PRO A 123 -1.01 1.48 2.12
CA PRO A 123 -2.02 2.06 3.01
C PRO A 123 -2.49 3.45 2.55
N VAL A 124 -1.70 4.15 1.74
CA VAL A 124 -2.00 5.50 1.25
C VAL A 124 -3.05 5.49 0.14
N LEU A 125 -3.18 4.38 -0.60
CA LEU A 125 -4.07 4.33 -1.77
C LEU A 125 -5.53 4.24 -1.40
N ALA A 126 -5.86 3.45 -0.38
CA ALA A 126 -7.24 3.24 0.00
C ALA A 126 -7.94 4.56 0.41
N PRO A 127 -7.36 5.45 1.24
CA PRO A 127 -7.94 6.76 1.53
C PRO A 127 -8.13 7.61 0.27
N LEU A 128 -7.17 7.62 -0.65
CA LEU A 128 -7.27 8.40 -1.90
C LEU A 128 -8.44 7.92 -2.75
N LEU A 129 -8.63 6.61 -2.89
CA LEU A 129 -9.75 6.06 -3.66
C LEU A 129 -11.10 6.29 -2.99
N VAL A 130 -11.17 6.13 -1.67
CA VAL A 130 -12.41 6.38 -0.91
C VAL A 130 -12.80 7.84 -0.94
N LEU A 131 -11.84 8.76 -0.73
CA LEU A 131 -12.12 10.20 -0.66
C LEU A 131 -12.27 10.81 -2.06
N GLY A 132 -11.36 10.50 -2.96
CA GLY A 132 -11.33 11.04 -4.32
C GLY A 132 -12.50 10.57 -5.17
N LEU A 133 -12.72 9.26 -5.24
CA LEU A 133 -13.68 8.65 -6.16
C LEU A 133 -14.96 8.16 -5.46
N GLY A 134 -15.08 8.35 -4.15
CA GLY A 134 -16.25 7.89 -3.41
C GLY A 134 -16.37 6.37 -3.35
N MET A 135 -15.29 5.62 -3.63
CA MET A 135 -15.32 4.16 -3.60
C MET A 135 -15.70 3.64 -2.21
N SER A 136 -16.37 2.49 -2.17
CA SER A 136 -16.56 1.74 -0.94
C SER A 136 -15.20 1.34 -0.37
N GLN A 137 -15.10 1.19 0.95
CA GLN A 137 -13.86 0.80 1.61
C GLN A 137 -13.40 -0.56 1.08
N GLN A 138 -14.31 -1.50 0.87
CA GLN A 138 -13.97 -2.82 0.32
C GLN A 138 -13.38 -2.72 -1.09
N LEU A 139 -14.01 -1.93 -1.97
CA LEU A 139 -13.55 -1.71 -3.34
C LEU A 139 -12.18 -1.01 -3.38
N ALA A 140 -12.00 0.03 -2.57
CA ALA A 140 -10.74 0.77 -2.49
C ALA A 140 -9.58 -0.10 -2.00
N GLN A 141 -9.82 -1.00 -1.04
CA GLN A 141 -8.80 -1.94 -0.56
C GLN A 141 -8.41 -2.96 -1.64
N GLY A 142 -9.41 -3.54 -2.32
CA GLY A 142 -9.17 -4.47 -3.42
C GLY A 142 -8.35 -3.84 -4.55
N CYS A 143 -8.76 -2.65 -5.01
CA CYS A 143 -8.03 -1.90 -6.04
C CYS A 143 -6.61 -1.54 -5.57
N SER A 144 -6.42 -1.10 -4.32
CA SER A 144 -5.10 -0.77 -3.77
C SER A 144 -4.16 -1.99 -3.69
N LEU A 145 -4.69 -3.18 -3.36
CA LEU A 145 -3.89 -4.41 -3.33
C LEU A 145 -3.49 -4.86 -4.73
N ALA A 146 -4.44 -4.84 -5.67
CA ALA A 146 -4.22 -5.24 -7.05
C ALA A 146 -3.26 -4.30 -7.79
N ALA A 147 -3.46 -2.98 -7.67
CA ALA A 147 -2.63 -1.96 -8.34
C ALA A 147 -1.17 -1.97 -7.88
N ARG A 148 -0.90 -2.56 -6.72
CA ARG A 148 0.43 -2.65 -6.12
C ARG A 148 1.27 -3.80 -6.65
N ILE A 149 0.63 -4.86 -7.15
CA ILE A 149 1.34 -6.05 -7.64
C ILE A 149 2.37 -5.67 -8.73
N PRO A 150 2.00 -4.88 -9.76
CA PRO A 150 2.96 -4.53 -10.81
C PRO A 150 4.13 -3.67 -10.30
N ALA A 151 3.87 -2.69 -9.42
CA ALA A 151 4.91 -1.86 -8.81
C ALA A 151 5.87 -2.66 -7.93
N VAL A 152 5.35 -3.61 -7.14
CA VAL A 152 6.18 -4.51 -6.32
C VAL A 152 7.01 -5.43 -7.19
N ILE A 153 6.48 -5.93 -8.31
CA ILE A 153 7.25 -6.78 -9.25
C ILE A 153 8.44 -6.01 -9.81
N THR A 154 8.26 -4.77 -10.27
CA THR A 154 9.36 -3.98 -10.84
C THR A 154 10.42 -3.64 -9.79
N GLY A 155 10.01 -3.22 -8.59
CA GLY A 155 10.92 -2.96 -7.48
C GLY A 155 11.64 -4.23 -6.98
N LEU A 156 10.96 -5.37 -6.95
CA LEU A 156 11.53 -6.65 -6.54
C LEU A 156 12.53 -7.17 -7.56
N ALA A 157 12.25 -7.04 -8.87
CA ALA A 157 13.17 -7.44 -9.92
C ALA A 157 14.53 -6.74 -9.78
N GLU A 158 14.53 -5.44 -9.46
CA GLU A 158 15.76 -4.69 -9.20
C GLU A 158 16.48 -5.19 -7.94
N ASN A 159 15.75 -5.43 -6.85
CA ASN A 159 16.34 -5.96 -5.62
C ASN A 159 16.89 -7.39 -5.78
N ILE A 160 16.29 -8.22 -6.63
CA ILE A 160 16.82 -9.55 -6.98
C ILE A 160 18.13 -9.39 -7.75
N ARG A 161 18.21 -8.46 -8.71
CA ARG A 161 19.45 -8.20 -9.48
C ARG A 161 20.62 -7.79 -8.59
N HIS A 162 20.37 -7.01 -7.53
CA HIS A 162 21.38 -6.60 -6.57
C HIS A 162 21.65 -7.61 -5.44
N GLY A 163 21.00 -8.79 -5.46
CA GLY A 163 21.18 -9.81 -4.41
C GLY A 163 20.63 -9.41 -3.04
N HIS A 164 19.67 -8.48 -2.99
CA HIS A 164 19.07 -7.96 -1.76
C HIS A 164 17.91 -8.82 -1.22
N VAL A 165 17.65 -10.00 -1.79
CA VAL A 165 16.55 -10.87 -1.32
C VAL A 165 17.13 -12.05 -0.54
N CYS A 166 16.76 -12.15 0.74
CA CYS A 166 17.13 -13.27 1.58
C CYS A 166 16.12 -14.41 1.45
N TRP A 167 16.32 -15.26 0.46
CA TRP A 167 15.44 -16.40 0.13
C TRP A 167 15.18 -17.34 1.30
N TRP A 168 16.10 -17.44 2.26
CA TRP A 168 15.94 -18.28 3.46
C TRP A 168 14.72 -17.89 4.32
N TYR A 169 14.41 -16.60 4.41
CA TYR A 169 13.29 -16.13 5.24
C TYR A 169 11.94 -16.14 4.51
N VAL A 170 11.96 -16.20 3.17
CA VAL A 170 10.75 -16.10 2.34
C VAL A 170 9.72 -17.20 2.66
N PRO A 171 10.08 -18.50 2.78
CA PRO A 171 9.11 -19.54 3.12
C PRO A 171 8.43 -19.32 4.47
N GLY A 172 9.19 -18.92 5.50
CA GLY A 172 8.65 -18.67 6.84
C GLY A 172 7.64 -17.52 6.84
N PHE A 173 7.97 -16.42 6.16
CA PHE A 173 7.04 -15.31 6.00
C PHE A 173 5.85 -15.65 5.09
N ALA A 174 6.02 -16.49 4.07
CA ALA A 174 4.91 -16.92 3.22
C ALA A 174 3.90 -17.76 4.01
N ILE A 175 4.37 -18.67 4.88
CA ILE A 175 3.51 -19.51 5.73
C ILE A 175 2.69 -18.67 6.71
N GLY A 176 3.23 -17.58 7.26
CA GLY A 176 2.46 -16.67 8.12
C GLY A 176 1.60 -15.67 7.34
N GLY A 177 2.17 -15.08 6.28
CA GLY A 177 1.60 -13.98 5.52
C GLY A 177 0.44 -14.39 4.63
N LEU A 178 0.52 -15.54 3.95
CA LEU A 178 -0.55 -16.00 3.04
C LEU A 178 -1.85 -16.33 3.81
N PRO A 179 -1.84 -17.16 4.88
CA PRO A 179 -3.05 -17.41 5.65
C PRO A 179 -3.56 -16.14 6.33
N GLY A 180 -2.67 -15.29 6.84
CA GLY A 180 -3.04 -14.02 7.45
C GLY A 180 -3.75 -13.08 6.46
N ALA A 181 -3.22 -12.94 5.25
CA ALA A 181 -3.85 -12.15 4.19
C ALA A 181 -5.19 -12.75 3.74
N TRP A 182 -5.28 -14.09 3.68
CA TRP A 182 -6.52 -14.77 3.31
C TRP A 182 -7.64 -14.59 4.34
N VAL A 183 -7.35 -14.88 5.62
CA VAL A 183 -8.29 -14.70 6.74
C VAL A 183 -8.66 -13.23 6.90
N GLY A 184 -7.66 -12.34 6.89
CA GLY A 184 -7.88 -10.90 7.01
C GLY A 184 -8.76 -10.34 5.89
N GLY A 185 -8.52 -10.75 4.64
CA GLY A 185 -9.35 -10.35 3.50
C GLY A 185 -10.79 -10.87 3.61
N LYS A 186 -10.98 -12.13 4.02
CA LYS A 186 -12.32 -12.71 4.22
C LYS A 186 -13.09 -11.99 5.32
N LEU A 187 -12.46 -11.73 6.46
CA LEU A 187 -13.05 -10.98 7.56
C LEU A 187 -13.40 -9.55 7.11
N ALA A 188 -12.53 -8.89 6.35
CA ALA A 188 -12.78 -7.55 5.85
C ALA A 188 -14.02 -7.48 4.94
N LEU A 189 -14.20 -8.47 4.05
CA LEU A 189 -15.39 -8.55 3.18
C LEU A 189 -16.69 -8.88 3.94
N MET A 190 -16.59 -9.46 5.13
CA MET A 190 -17.75 -9.74 5.99
C MET A 190 -18.18 -8.56 6.86
N LEU A 191 -17.29 -7.57 7.05
CA LEU A 191 -17.57 -6.42 7.90
C LEU A 191 -18.42 -5.38 7.16
N PRO A 192 -19.36 -4.71 7.87
CA PRO A 192 -19.99 -3.51 7.37
C PRO A 192 -18.97 -2.45 6.96
N GLU A 193 -19.26 -1.70 5.90
CA GLU A 193 -18.40 -0.66 5.33
C GLU A 193 -17.89 0.33 6.39
N GLN A 194 -18.77 0.75 7.31
CA GLN A 194 -18.43 1.66 8.41
C GLN A 194 -17.36 1.07 9.34
N ASN A 195 -17.54 -0.18 9.77
CA ASN A 195 -16.64 -0.85 10.69
C ASN A 195 -15.29 -1.10 10.03
N LEU A 196 -15.28 -1.51 8.76
CA LEU A 196 -14.05 -1.72 8.01
C LEU A 196 -13.28 -0.40 7.82
N ARG A 197 -13.98 0.69 7.51
CA ARG A 197 -13.38 2.01 7.37
C ARG A 197 -12.78 2.50 8.69
N LEU A 198 -13.51 2.36 9.79
CA LEU A 198 -13.03 2.74 11.12
C LEU A 198 -11.81 1.91 11.55
N LEU A 199 -11.86 0.59 11.35
CA LEU A 199 -10.73 -0.30 11.67
C LEU A 199 -9.49 0.08 10.85
N PHE A 200 -9.66 0.38 9.57
CA PHE A 200 -8.56 0.81 8.72
C PHE A 200 -8.03 2.20 9.09
N ALA A 201 -8.91 3.15 9.46
CA ALA A 201 -8.50 4.46 9.97
C ALA A 201 -7.67 4.33 11.26
N ILE A 202 -8.08 3.47 12.20
CA ILE A 202 -7.31 3.17 13.43
C ILE A 202 -5.95 2.56 13.08
N LEU A 203 -5.91 1.61 12.14
CA LEU A 203 -4.67 1.00 11.67
C LEU A 203 -3.71 2.05 11.07
N LEU A 204 -4.22 2.95 10.21
CA LEU A 204 -3.45 4.05 9.64
C LEU A 204 -2.94 5.01 10.70
N ALA A 205 -3.77 5.35 11.69
CA ALA A 205 -3.38 6.21 12.80
C ALA A 205 -2.25 5.58 13.63
N ALA A 206 -2.38 4.30 13.96
CA ALA A 206 -1.37 3.54 14.70
C ALA A 206 -0.05 3.46 13.92
N LEU A 207 -0.10 3.16 12.62
CA LEU A 207 1.07 3.15 11.74
C LEU A 207 1.69 4.54 11.63
N GLY A 208 0.90 5.57 11.37
CA GLY A 208 1.38 6.95 11.27
C GLY A 208 2.07 7.43 12.55
N PHE A 209 1.48 7.13 13.71
CA PHE A 209 2.08 7.43 15.01
C PHE A 209 3.39 6.66 15.21
N HIS A 210 3.44 5.38 14.86
CA HIS A 210 4.67 4.60 14.90
C HIS A 210 5.75 5.22 14.01
N TYR A 211 5.45 5.59 12.76
CA TYR A 211 6.43 6.19 11.84
C TYR A 211 6.94 7.55 12.30
N LEU A 212 6.13 8.35 13.00
CA LEU A 212 6.51 9.67 13.51
C LEU A 212 7.33 9.60 14.80
N PHE A 213 6.93 8.77 15.75
CA PHE A 213 7.48 8.79 17.11
C PHE A 213 8.45 7.65 17.41
N TYR A 214 8.50 6.60 16.58
CA TYR A 214 9.43 5.49 16.81
C TYR A 214 10.86 5.88 16.40
N LYS A 215 11.64 6.36 17.38
CA LYS A 215 13.08 6.58 17.26
C LYS A 215 13.79 5.23 17.09
N ASN A 216 14.35 5.00 15.89
CA ASN A 216 15.37 3.97 15.72
C ASN A 216 16.58 4.34 16.59
N LYS A 217 16.87 3.52 17.60
CA LYS A 217 18.25 3.37 18.10
C LYS A 217 19.12 2.74 17.03
#